data_AF-A0A529YIM2-F1
#
_entry.id   AF-A0A529YIM2-F1
#
_cell.length_a   1.000
_cell.length_b   1.000
_cell.length_c   1.000
_cell.angle_alpha   90.00
_cell.angle_beta   90.00
_cell.angle_gamma   90.00
#
_symmetry.space_group_name_H-M   'P 1'
#
loop_
_entity.id
_entity.type
_entity.pdbx_description
1 polymer ?
#
loop_
_entity_poly.entity_id
_entity_poly.type
_entity_poly.pdbx_seq_one_letter_code
_entity_poly.pdbx_strand_id
1 'polypeptide(L)'
;EWAYLPDFAVAFVGLAKNLDKTGSFEAINFPGHAITDLDIKASAEKALGRKLKLSFMPWWVLRAGSPFVAMWREIVSMSYLRFEAHRLVSTRLEKIIGEIPHTPLDEAVKEALQDIDIAVQPSRLAA
;
A
#
# COMPACT_ATOMS: atom_id res chain seq x y z
N GLU A 1 -4.03 -1.91 3.98
CA GLU A 1 -3.73 -2.25 2.57
C GLU A 1 -2.74 -1.27 1.99
N TRP A 2 -1.66 -1.77 1.40
CA TRP A 2 -0.73 -1.01 0.59
C TRP A 2 -0.58 -1.70 -0.77
N ALA A 3 -0.91 -0.99 -1.85
CA ALA A 3 -0.77 -1.51 -3.20
C ALA A 3 0.59 -1.09 -3.77
N TYR A 4 1.43 -2.06 -4.10
CA TYR A 4 2.66 -1.78 -4.83
C TYR A 4 2.30 -1.32 -6.24
N LEU A 5 2.75 -0.10 -6.60
CA LEU A 5 2.28 0.58 -7.80
C LEU A 5 2.61 -0.17 -9.11
N PRO A 6 3.81 -0.74 -9.28
CA PRO A 6 4.12 -1.57 -10.46
C PRO A 6 3.21 -2.79 -10.60
N ASP A 7 2.94 -3.52 -9.52
CA ASP A 7 2.00 -4.66 -9.56
C ASP A 7 0.59 -4.23 -9.93
N PHE A 8 0.12 -3.12 -9.32
CA PHE A 8 -1.17 -2.54 -9.66
C PHE A 8 -1.25 -2.15 -11.14
N ALA A 9 -0.18 -1.55 -11.68
CA ALA A 9 -0.12 -1.18 -13.09
C ALA A 9 -0.17 -2.40 -14.03
N VAL A 10 0.57 -3.47 -13.72
CA VAL A 10 0.54 -4.72 -14.49
C VAL A 10 -0.86 -5.35 -14.45
N ALA A 11 -1.47 -5.42 -13.26
CA ALA A 11 -2.83 -5.93 -13.10
C ALA A 11 -3.86 -5.09 -13.86
N PHE A 12 -3.74 -3.76 -13.82
CA PHE A 12 -4.61 -2.83 -14.53
C PHE A 12 -4.49 -2.98 -16.05
N VAL A 13 -3.27 -3.13 -16.58
CA VAL A 13 -3.05 -3.43 -18.00
C VAL A 13 -3.63 -4.79 -18.37
N GLY A 14 -3.50 -5.80 -17.51
CA GLY A 14 -4.13 -7.11 -17.68
C GLY A 14 -5.65 -6.98 -17.79
N LEU A 15 -6.26 -6.17 -16.92
CA LEU A 15 -7.71 -5.91 -16.94
C LEU A 15 -8.12 -5.19 -18.23
N ALA A 16 -7.39 -4.14 -18.62
CA ALA A 16 -7.65 -3.37 -19.83
C ALA A 16 -7.56 -4.21 -21.12
N LYS A 17 -6.72 -5.27 -21.13
CA LYS A 17 -6.62 -6.22 -22.24
C LYS A 17 -7.78 -7.24 -22.30
N ASN A 18 -8.58 -7.35 -21.25
CA ASN A 18 -9.65 -8.34 -21.10
C ASN A 18 -11.00 -7.67 -20.77
N LEU A 19 -11.23 -6.46 -21.29
CA LEU A 19 -12.46 -5.70 -21.05
C LEU A 19 -13.72 -6.44 -21.52
N ASP A 20 -13.60 -7.30 -22.53
CA ASP A 20 -14.67 -8.20 -23.01
C ASP A 20 -15.17 -9.18 -21.94
N LYS A 21 -14.37 -9.45 -20.90
CA LYS A 21 -14.72 -10.34 -19.78
C LYS A 21 -15.31 -9.61 -18.57
N THR A 22 -15.41 -8.27 -18.63
CA THR A 22 -15.94 -7.41 -17.57
C THR A 22 -17.41 -7.08 -17.79
N GLY A 23 -18.15 -6.85 -16.69
CA GLY A 23 -19.50 -6.28 -16.79
C GLY A 23 -19.46 -4.80 -17.21
N SER A 24 -20.58 -4.27 -17.71
CA SER A 24 -20.68 -2.85 -18.09
C SER A 24 -20.40 -1.88 -16.94
N PHE A 25 -20.76 -2.29 -15.72
CA PHE A 25 -20.44 -1.60 -14.47
C PHE A 25 -20.07 -2.66 -13.44
N GLU A 26 -18.79 -2.73 -13.09
CA GLU A 26 -18.28 -3.74 -12.17
C GLU A 26 -17.22 -3.14 -11.25
N ALA A 27 -17.30 -3.43 -9.95
CA ALA A 27 -16.28 -3.07 -8.98
C ALA A 27 -15.33 -4.25 -8.79
N ILE A 28 -14.07 -4.06 -9.17
CA ILE A 28 -13.02 -5.09 -9.07
C ILE A 28 -11.95 -4.58 -8.12
N ASN A 29 -11.70 -5.33 -7.05
CA ASN A 29 -10.66 -4.99 -6.09
C ASN A 29 -9.29 -5.47 -6.58
N PHE A 30 -8.23 -4.76 -6.21
CA PHE A 30 -6.85 -5.24 -6.33
C PHE A 30 -6.36 -5.65 -4.94
N PRO A 31 -5.96 -6.92 -4.74
CA PRO A 31 -5.44 -7.38 -3.46
C PRO A 31 -3.97 -6.97 -3.32
N GLY A 32 -3.70 -5.90 -2.58
CA GLY A 32 -2.35 -5.46 -2.24
C GLY A 32 -1.77 -6.20 -1.04
N HIS A 33 -0.89 -5.52 -0.31
CA HIS A 33 -0.32 -6.00 0.93
C HIS A 33 -1.18 -5.60 2.14
N ALA A 34 -1.71 -6.60 2.83
CA ALA A 34 -2.41 -6.45 4.11
C ALA A 34 -1.41 -6.25 5.26
N ILE A 35 -0.83 -5.06 5.38
CA ILE A 35 0.26 -4.75 6.31
C ILE A 35 -0.15 -3.82 7.44
N THR A 36 0.51 -4.00 8.58
CA THR A 36 0.53 -3.07 9.71
C THR A 36 1.69 -2.06 9.58
N ASP A 37 1.71 -1.04 10.44
CA ASP A 37 2.85 -0.11 10.48
C ASP A 37 4.14 -0.77 10.97
N LEU A 38 4.03 -1.87 11.73
CA LEU A 38 5.19 -2.61 12.19
C LEU A 38 5.79 -3.41 11.03
N ASP A 39 4.97 -3.93 10.13
CA ASP A 39 5.42 -4.66 8.94
C ASP A 39 6.14 -3.72 7.98
N ILE A 40 5.54 -2.58 7.64
CA ILE A 40 6.19 -1.59 6.75
C ILE A 40 7.50 -1.07 7.36
N LYS A 41 7.53 -0.85 8.69
CA LYS A 41 8.75 -0.46 9.40
C LYS A 41 9.81 -1.56 9.32
N ALA A 42 9.45 -2.82 9.52
CA ALA A 42 10.38 -3.94 9.47
C ALA A 42 11.00 -4.07 8.07
N SER A 43 10.19 -4.05 7.01
CA SER A 43 10.66 -4.09 5.62
C SER A 43 11.52 -2.87 5.27
N ALA A 44 11.14 -1.67 5.71
CA ALA A 44 11.95 -0.46 5.49
C ALA A 44 13.28 -0.50 6.26
N GLU A 45 13.30 -0.98 7.51
CA GLU A 45 14.53 -1.19 8.27
C GLU A 45 15.45 -2.20 7.58
N LYS A 46 14.89 -3.25 6.99
CA LYS A 46 15.66 -4.25 6.23
C LYS A 46 16.25 -3.63 4.96
N ALA A 47 15.46 -2.87 4.20
CA ALA A 47 15.92 -2.18 2.99
C ALA A 47 17.02 -1.13 3.28
N LEU A 48 16.88 -0.36 4.36
CA LEU A 48 17.85 0.67 4.75
C LEU A 48 19.03 0.11 5.58
N GLY A 49 18.85 -1.08 6.18
CA GLY A 49 19.69 -1.72 7.18
C GLY A 49 20.14 -0.80 8.32
N ARG A 50 19.22 0.05 8.77
CA ARG A 50 19.33 0.84 10.01
C ARG A 50 18.00 0.82 10.73
N LYS A 51 18.01 1.10 12.04
CA LYS A 51 16.79 1.21 12.84
C LYS A 51 16.05 2.51 12.55
N LEU A 52 14.73 2.41 12.45
CA LEU A 52 13.81 3.52 12.28
C LEU A 52 13.02 3.74 13.56
N LYS A 53 12.74 5.00 13.88
CA LYS A 53 11.87 5.37 14.99
C LYS A 53 10.45 5.57 14.46
N LEU A 54 9.49 4.84 15.03
CA LEU A 54 8.08 5.11 14.79
C LEU A 54 7.66 6.31 15.63
N SER A 55 6.99 7.29 15.01
CA SER A 55 6.39 8.43 15.71
C SER A 55 4.89 8.33 15.62
N PHE A 56 4.21 8.70 16.71
CA PHE A 56 2.76 8.72 16.75
C PHE A 56 2.24 10.10 16.40
N MET A 57 1.20 10.14 15.56
CA MET A 57 0.46 11.37 15.30
C MET A 57 -0.44 11.69 16.51
N PRO A 58 -0.40 12.90 17.08
CA PRO A 58 -1.19 13.24 18.25
C PRO A 58 -2.65 13.53 17.86
N TRP A 59 -3.41 12.47 17.61
CA TRP A 59 -4.81 12.54 17.15
C TRP A 59 -5.72 13.41 18.04
N TRP A 60 -5.42 13.52 19.33
CA TRP A 60 -6.14 14.40 20.25
C TRP A 60 -6.00 15.88 19.89
N VAL A 61 -4.81 16.32 19.44
CA VAL A 61 -4.56 17.71 19.00
C VAL A 61 -5.38 18.01 17.75
N LEU A 62 -5.36 17.09 16.78
CA LEU A 62 -6.14 17.22 15.54
C LEU A 62 -7.64 17.31 15.82
N ARG A 63 -8.16 16.47 16.74
CA ARG A 63 -9.55 16.51 17.17
C ARG A 63 -9.91 17.84 17.85
N ALA A 64 -9.06 18.31 18.77
CA ALA A 64 -9.30 19.56 19.50
C ALA A 64 -9.32 20.79 18.58
N GLY A 65 -8.46 20.84 17.56
CA GLY A 65 -8.44 21.95 16.61
C GLY A 65 -9.39 21.81 15.41
N SER A 66 -10.02 20.65 15.22
CA SER A 66 -10.96 20.38 14.11
C SER A 66 -12.14 21.39 13.99
N PRO A 67 -12.67 22.00 15.06
CA PRO A 67 -13.71 23.02 14.93
C PRO A 67 -13.23 24.31 14.27
N PHE A 68 -11.92 24.59 14.34
CA PHE A 68 -11.33 25.85 13.88
C PHE A 68 -10.60 25.70 12.53
N VAL A 69 -10.11 24.50 12.22
CA VAL A 69 -9.31 24.23 11.01
C VAL A 69 -9.99 23.16 10.17
N ALA A 70 -10.55 23.56 9.03
CA ALA A 70 -11.27 22.66 8.13
C ALA A 70 -10.43 21.45 7.71
N MET A 71 -9.14 21.65 7.40
CA MET A 71 -8.22 20.56 7.04
C MET A 71 -8.11 19.50 8.13
N TRP A 72 -8.05 19.91 9.41
CA TRP A 72 -7.92 18.96 10.52
C TRP A 72 -9.19 18.15 10.73
N ARG A 73 -10.35 18.76 10.51
CA ARG A 73 -11.64 18.06 10.51
C ARG A 73 -11.67 16.94 9.47
N GLU A 74 -11.20 17.19 8.25
CA GLU A 74 -11.16 16.17 7.21
C GLU A 74 -10.13 15.07 7.50
N ILE A 75 -8.98 15.40 8.09
CA ILE A 75 -8.02 14.38 8.53
C ILE A 75 -8.64 13.49 9.62
N VAL A 76 -9.37 14.08 10.56
CA VAL A 76 -10.06 13.34 11.64
C VAL A 76 -11.18 12.46 11.08
N SER A 77 -11.97 12.95 10.11
CA SER A 77 -13.05 12.18 9.50
C SER A 77 -12.52 10.94 8.78
N MET A 78 -11.33 11.01 8.17
CA MET A 78 -10.66 9.90 7.49
C MET A 78 -9.81 9.03 8.43
N SER A 79 -9.82 9.28 9.74
CA SER A 79 -9.00 8.53 10.70
C SER A 79 -9.30 7.02 10.75
N TYR A 80 -10.50 6.61 10.33
CA TYR A 80 -10.87 5.19 10.24
C TYR A 80 -9.92 4.39 9.33
N LEU A 81 -9.40 5.01 8.26
CA LEU A 81 -8.42 4.38 7.35
C LEU A 81 -7.15 3.92 8.08
N ARG A 82 -6.84 4.57 9.20
CA ARG A 82 -5.65 4.27 10.00
C ARG A 82 -5.88 3.18 11.04
N PHE A 83 -7.08 3.10 11.60
CA PHE A 83 -7.37 2.30 12.79
C PHE A 83 -8.09 0.98 12.49
N GLU A 84 -8.67 0.86 11.31
CA GLU A 84 -9.37 -0.35 10.91
C GLU A 84 -8.51 -1.19 9.96
N ALA A 85 -8.49 -2.50 10.20
CA ALA A 85 -7.76 -3.43 9.34
C ALA A 85 -8.57 -3.64 8.06
N HIS A 86 -8.11 -3.00 6.99
CA HIS A 86 -8.68 -3.19 5.67
C HIS A 86 -7.97 -4.35 5.00
N ARG A 87 -8.75 -5.24 4.35
CA ARG A 87 -8.23 -6.23 3.41
C ARG A 87 -9.05 -6.27 2.14
N LEU A 88 -8.41 -6.05 1.01
CA LEU A 88 -9.03 -6.22 -0.30
C LEU A 88 -8.79 -7.65 -0.78
N VAL A 89 -9.86 -8.34 -1.16
CA VAL A 89 -9.81 -9.69 -1.74
C VAL A 89 -10.52 -9.62 -3.08
N SER A 90 -9.94 -10.27 -4.10
CA SER A 90 -10.52 -10.25 -5.44
C SER A 90 -10.35 -11.59 -6.15
N THR A 91 -11.33 -12.47 -5.95
CA THR A 91 -11.49 -13.67 -6.78
C THR A 91 -11.89 -13.33 -8.21
N ARG A 92 -12.43 -12.13 -8.44
CA ARG A 92 -12.90 -11.69 -9.75
C ARG A 92 -11.76 -11.20 -10.64
N LEU A 93 -10.81 -10.45 -10.09
CA LEU A 93 -9.64 -10.00 -10.86
C LEU A 93 -8.84 -11.20 -11.37
N GLU A 94 -8.57 -12.18 -10.49
CA GLU A 94 -7.85 -13.40 -10.84
C GLU A 94 -8.52 -14.18 -11.99
N LYS A 95 -9.85 -14.27 -11.99
CA LYS A 95 -10.61 -14.90 -13.09
C LYS A 95 -10.46 -14.19 -14.43
N ILE A 96 -10.16 -12.89 -14.43
CA ILE A 96 -10.07 -12.08 -15.65
C ILE A 96 -8.65 -12.10 -16.20
N ILE A 97 -7.66 -11.87 -15.33
CA ILE A 97 -6.26 -11.66 -15.75
C ILE A 97 -5.36 -12.89 -15.51
N GLY A 98 -5.84 -13.90 -14.78
CA GLY A 98 -5.02 -15.01 -14.28
C GLY A 98 -4.33 -14.66 -12.97
N GLU A 99 -3.09 -15.12 -12.80
CA GLU A 99 -2.30 -14.84 -11.60
C GLU A 99 -2.14 -13.33 -11.41
N ILE A 100 -2.46 -12.85 -10.20
CA ILE A 100 -2.34 -11.44 -9.84
C ILE A 100 -0.87 -11.16 -9.50
N PRO A 101 -0.22 -10.16 -10.14
CA PRO A 101 1.14 -9.75 -9.81
C PRO A 101 1.28 -9.48 -8.30
N HIS A 102 2.31 -10.06 -7.70
CA HIS A 102 2.56 -9.94 -6.26
C HIS A 102 4.06 -10.00 -5.96
N THR A 103 4.72 -8.85 -6.01
CA THR A 103 6.10 -8.68 -5.54
C THR A 103 6.14 -8.87 -4.02
N PRO A 104 7.08 -9.67 -3.47
CA PRO A 104 7.23 -9.81 -2.02
C PRO A 104 7.43 -8.46 -1.32
N LEU A 105 6.80 -8.27 -0.15
CA LEU A 105 6.78 -6.98 0.55
C LEU A 105 8.17 -6.33 0.72
N ASP A 106 9.18 -7.12 1.09
CA ASP A 106 10.54 -6.60 1.30
C ASP A 106 11.18 -6.05 0.01
N GLU A 107 10.88 -6.68 -1.13
CA GLU A 107 11.36 -6.25 -2.44
C GLU A 107 10.58 -5.01 -2.90
N ALA A 108 9.24 -5.05 -2.81
CA ALA A 108 8.38 -3.94 -3.16
C ALA A 108 8.69 -2.66 -2.35
N VAL A 109 8.96 -2.79 -1.04
CA VAL A 109 9.35 -1.66 -0.18
C VAL A 109 10.73 -1.14 -0.54
N LYS A 110 11.67 -2.02 -0.85
CA LYS A 110 13.02 -1.62 -1.26
C LYS A 110 12.97 -0.82 -2.57
N GLU A 111 12.27 -1.34 -3.58
CA GLU A 111 12.11 -0.67 -4.88
C GLU A 111 11.37 0.66 -4.73
N ALA A 112 10.27 0.70 -3.96
CA ALA A 112 9.52 1.92 -3.70
C ALA A 112 10.35 3.01 -3.00
N LEU A 113 11.30 2.64 -2.12
CA LEU A 113 12.25 3.59 -1.51
C LEU A 113 13.25 4.13 -2.55
N GLN A 114 13.72 3.28 -3.47
CA GLN A 114 14.63 3.69 -4.53
C GLN A 114 13.96 4.65 -5.52
N ASP A 115 12.68 4.42 -5.84
CA ASP A 115 11.89 5.26 -6.75
C ASP A 115 11.69 6.70 -6.25
N ILE A 116 11.81 6.91 -4.92
CA ILE A 116 11.76 8.24 -4.29
C ILE A 116 13.15 8.73 -3.84
N ASP A 117 14.20 8.22 -4.49
CA ASP A 117 15.61 8.61 -4.32
C ASP A 117 16.18 8.35 -2.91
N ILE A 118 15.62 7.39 -2.16
CA ILE A 118 16.18 6.96 -0.88
C ILE A 118 17.17 5.83 -1.12
N ALA A 119 18.44 6.07 -0.76
CA ALA A 119 19.49 5.05 -0.84
C ALA A 119 19.19 3.86 0.07
N VAL A 120 19.08 2.68 -0.54
CA VAL A 120 18.89 1.38 0.14
C VAL A 120 20.18 0.56 0.13
N GLN A 121 20.27 -0.46 0.99
CA GLN A 121 21.42 -1.36 0.97
C GLN A 121 21.44 -2.18 -0.33
N PRO A 122 22.63 -2.42 -0.91
CA PRO A 122 22.77 -3.36 -2.00
C PRO A 122 22.30 -4.75 -1.53
N SER A 123 21.51 -5.42 -2.36
CA SER A 123 21.09 -6.79 -2.09
C SER A 123 22.32 -7.66 -1.90
N ARG A 124 22.50 -8.24 -0.71
CA ARG A 124 23.38 -9.40 -0.57
C ARG A 124 22.71 -10.55 -1.30
N LEU A 125 22.99 -10.68 -2.59
CA LEU A 125 22.78 -11.95 -3.29
C LEU A 125 23.61 -12.98 -2.54
N ALA A 126 22.93 -13.98 -1.99
CA ALA A 126 23.57 -15.14 -1.38
C ALA A 126 24.48 -15.79 -2.43
N ALA A 127 25.75 -15.96 -2.06
CA ALA A 127 26.70 -16.80 -2.76
C ALA A 127 26.37 -18.29 -2.55
#